data_AF-A0A7V4FZT4-F1
#
_entry.id   AF-A0A7V4FZT4-F1
#
_cell.length_a   1.000
_cell.length_b   1.000
_cell.length_c   1.000
_cell.angle_alpha   90.00
_cell.angle_beta   90.00
_cell.angle_gamma   90.00
#
_symmetry.space_group_name_H-M   'P 1'
#
loop_
_entity.id
_entity.type
_entity.pdbx_description
1 polymer ?
#
loop_
_entity_poly.entity_id
_entity_poly.type
_entity_poly.pdbx_seq_one_letter_code
_entity_poly.pdbx_strand_id
1 'polypeptide(L)'
;MLSIQTNVAALSAQNNLTSTNSVLQRSMERLSSGFRINRAADDAAGLAISQKMQAQIGGLNQAVRNANDGVSMIQTAEGALDQVQTMMTRIRNLAVQAASDTNGNNERYAIDVEIQQLKAEIDNISVRTTFNGLGLLNGSLVTTQDSTQGEVLNGLTVGTGSVTNVDVSGAAAGATYTFTYDGGAGTLTLSDGTNSSIVDVSNSSFVVAGGSATLNFNSLG
;
A
#
# COMPACT_ATOMS: atom_id res chain seq x y z
N MET A 1 -71.55 -40.96 7.77
CA MET A 1 -70.92 -41.91 8.73
C MET A 1 -69.71 -41.22 9.33
N LEU A 2 -69.69 -41.02 10.65
CA LEU A 2 -68.46 -40.65 11.35
C LEU A 2 -67.56 -41.88 11.39
N SER A 3 -66.32 -41.74 10.89
CA SER A 3 -65.29 -42.79 11.00
C SER A 3 -64.96 -43.01 12.49
N ILE A 4 -65.14 -44.23 12.98
CA ILE A 4 -64.77 -44.65 14.34
C ILE A 4 -63.25 -44.91 14.45
N GLN A 5 -62.56 -45.08 13.32
CA GLN A 5 -61.13 -45.41 13.28
C GLN A 5 -60.20 -44.19 13.16
N THR A 6 -60.70 -43.04 12.70
CA THR A 6 -59.89 -41.84 12.49
C THR A 6 -60.52 -40.63 13.19
N ASN A 7 -59.87 -40.17 14.27
CA ASN A 7 -60.30 -38.97 14.98
C ASN A 7 -59.75 -37.72 14.27
N VAL A 8 -60.53 -37.19 13.34
CA VAL A 8 -60.17 -36.02 12.53
C VAL A 8 -59.99 -34.76 13.40
N ALA A 9 -60.75 -34.62 14.49
CA ALA A 9 -60.62 -33.49 15.42
C ALA A 9 -59.28 -33.55 16.19
N ALA A 10 -58.89 -34.73 16.66
CA ALA A 10 -57.58 -34.93 17.30
C ALA A 10 -56.42 -34.72 16.31
N LEU A 11 -56.56 -35.19 15.07
CA LEU A 11 -55.54 -34.98 14.03
C LEU A 11 -55.38 -33.49 13.69
N SER A 12 -56.49 -32.74 13.62
CA SER A 12 -56.45 -31.29 13.43
C SER A 12 -55.83 -30.56 14.62
N ALA A 13 -56.14 -30.98 15.85
CA ALA A 13 -55.53 -30.44 17.06
C ALA A 13 -54.01 -30.70 17.10
N GLN A 14 -53.58 -31.90 16.71
CA GLN A 14 -52.16 -32.27 16.61
C GLN A 14 -51.41 -31.44 15.55
N ASN A 15 -52.02 -31.21 14.39
CA ASN A 15 -51.44 -30.36 13.34
C ASN A 15 -51.29 -28.90 13.81
N ASN A 16 -52.30 -28.37 14.49
CA ASN A 16 -52.23 -27.03 15.09
C ASN A 16 -51.17 -26.94 16.19
N LEU A 17 -51.06 -27.94 17.08
CA LEU A 17 -50.00 -28.01 18.09
C LEU A 17 -48.60 -28.06 17.47
N THR A 18 -48.43 -28.81 16.38
CA THR A 18 -47.15 -28.90 15.66
C THR A 18 -46.76 -27.55 15.06
N SER A 19 -47.72 -26.84 14.47
CA SER A 19 -47.53 -25.46 13.97
C SER A 19 -47.13 -24.51 15.11
N THR A 20 -47.88 -24.49 16.22
CA THR A 20 -47.59 -23.64 17.39
C THR A 20 -46.22 -23.94 18.00
N ASN A 21 -45.85 -25.22 18.14
CA ASN A 21 -44.53 -25.60 18.62
C ASN A 21 -43.42 -25.08 17.70
N SER A 22 -43.59 -25.14 16.38
CA SER A 22 -42.60 -24.63 15.43
C SER A 22 -42.40 -23.11 15.55
N VAL A 23 -43.49 -22.36 15.78
CA VAL A 23 -43.44 -20.90 15.99
C VAL A 23 -42.77 -20.58 17.33
N LEU A 24 -43.13 -21.29 18.40
CA LEU A 24 -42.50 -21.15 19.71
C LEU A 24 -40.98 -21.40 19.63
N GLN A 25 -40.57 -22.45 18.94
CA GLN A 25 -39.16 -22.80 18.78
C GLN A 25 -38.38 -21.71 18.03
N ARG A 26 -38.97 -21.10 16.99
CA ARG A 26 -38.38 -19.94 16.29
C ARG A 26 -38.29 -18.70 17.19
N SER A 27 -39.31 -18.44 18.01
CA SER A 27 -39.28 -17.32 18.97
C SER A 27 -38.20 -17.52 20.04
N MET A 28 -38.02 -18.74 20.53
CA MET A 28 -36.94 -19.09 21.46
C MET A 28 -35.55 -18.96 20.80
N GLU A 29 -35.42 -19.34 19.53
CA GLU A 29 -34.18 -19.20 18.75
C GLU A 29 -33.81 -17.71 18.56
N ARG A 30 -34.80 -16.87 18.21
CA ARG A 30 -34.64 -15.41 18.12
C ARG A 30 -34.30 -14.79 19.46
N LEU A 31 -34.96 -15.21 20.54
CA LEU A 31 -34.68 -14.73 21.89
C LEU A 31 -33.26 -15.09 22.34
N SER A 32 -32.83 -16.33 22.10
CA SER A 32 -31.50 -16.81 22.49
C SER A 32 -30.36 -16.17 21.70
N SER A 33 -30.60 -15.82 20.44
CA SER A 33 -29.59 -15.21 19.56
C SER A 33 -29.60 -13.69 19.58
N GLY A 34 -30.71 -13.07 19.97
CA GLY A 34 -30.95 -11.64 19.84
C GLY A 34 -31.14 -11.16 18.40
N PHE A 35 -31.04 -12.03 17.39
CA PHE A 35 -31.17 -11.66 15.99
C PHE A 35 -32.58 -11.92 15.47
N ARG A 36 -33.11 -10.95 14.71
CA ARG A 36 -34.41 -11.09 14.06
C ARG A 36 -34.39 -12.10 12.90
N ILE A 37 -33.26 -12.26 12.21
CA ILE A 37 -33.09 -13.17 11.08
C ILE A 37 -31.93 -14.12 11.41
N ASN A 38 -32.23 -15.37 11.76
CA ASN A 38 -31.22 -16.38 12.10
C ASN A 38 -30.92 -17.37 10.98
N ARG A 39 -31.84 -17.55 10.03
CA ARG A 39 -31.73 -18.54 8.97
C ARG A 39 -31.91 -17.86 7.62
N ALA A 40 -31.13 -18.28 6.63
CA ALA A 40 -31.30 -17.83 5.24
C ALA A 40 -32.70 -18.16 4.69
N ALA A 41 -33.37 -19.17 5.26
CA ALA A 41 -34.73 -19.56 4.90
C ALA A 41 -35.83 -18.59 5.36
N ASP A 42 -35.55 -17.70 6.33
CA ASP A 42 -36.54 -16.73 6.85
C ASP A 42 -36.48 -15.40 6.05
N ASP A 43 -35.28 -14.92 5.76
CA ASP A 43 -35.03 -13.78 4.85
C ASP A 43 -33.59 -13.84 4.30
N ALA A 44 -33.43 -14.42 3.11
CA ALA A 44 -32.11 -14.59 2.48
C ALA A 44 -31.46 -13.23 2.14
N ALA A 45 -32.26 -12.24 1.73
CA ALA A 45 -31.74 -10.92 1.35
C ALA A 45 -31.33 -10.12 2.59
N GLY A 46 -32.15 -10.11 3.63
CA GLY A 46 -31.84 -9.46 4.90
C GLY A 46 -30.63 -10.07 5.61
N LEU A 47 -30.48 -11.40 5.56
CA LEU A 47 -29.28 -12.08 6.08
C LEU A 47 -28.02 -11.76 5.26
N ALA A 48 -28.12 -11.68 3.93
CA ALA A 48 -26.98 -11.33 3.09
C ALA A 48 -26.51 -9.89 3.35
N ILE A 49 -27.44 -8.94 3.54
CA ILE A 49 -27.11 -7.55 3.88
C ILE A 49 -26.48 -7.48 5.29
N SER A 50 -27.01 -8.19 6.28
CA SER A 50 -26.45 -8.18 7.64
C SER A 50 -25.05 -8.79 7.69
N GLN A 51 -24.80 -9.89 6.95
CA GLN A 51 -23.47 -10.47 6.80
C GLN A 51 -22.50 -9.53 6.07
N LYS A 52 -22.96 -8.82 5.03
CA LYS A 52 -22.17 -7.79 4.36
C LYS A 52 -21.79 -6.66 5.32
N MET A 53 -22.75 -6.17 6.11
CA MET A 53 -22.46 -5.14 7.12
C MET A 53 -21.50 -5.67 8.20
N GLN A 54 -21.65 -6.91 8.64
CA GLN A 54 -20.74 -7.52 9.61
C GLN A 54 -19.31 -7.66 9.06
N ALA A 55 -19.17 -8.03 7.78
CA ALA A 55 -17.89 -8.06 7.08
C ALA A 55 -17.30 -6.64 6.94
N GLN A 56 -18.12 -5.64 6.61
CA GLN A 56 -17.71 -4.24 6.57
C GLN A 56 -17.24 -3.74 7.94
N ILE A 57 -17.97 -4.06 9.02
CA ILE A 57 -17.56 -3.72 10.39
C ILE A 57 -16.23 -4.39 10.74
N GLY A 58 -16.04 -5.66 10.36
CA GLY A 58 -14.77 -6.37 10.52
C GLY A 58 -13.63 -5.66 9.78
N GLY A 59 -13.86 -5.26 8.53
CA GLY A 59 -12.93 -4.50 7.71
C GLY A 59 -12.60 -3.13 8.30
N LEU A 60 -13.61 -2.38 8.74
CA LEU A 60 -13.45 -1.07 9.38
C LEU A 60 -12.67 -1.18 10.69
N ASN A 61 -12.94 -2.19 11.51
CA ASN A 61 -12.19 -2.41 12.75
C ASN A 61 -10.71 -2.69 12.47
N GLN A 62 -10.39 -3.43 11.41
CA GLN A 62 -9.01 -3.62 10.98
C GLN A 62 -8.41 -2.31 10.43
N ALA A 63 -9.16 -1.54 9.64
CA ALA A 63 -8.73 -0.24 9.14
C ALA A 63 -8.41 0.74 10.27
N VAL A 64 -9.22 0.76 11.34
CA VAL A 64 -8.96 1.55 12.54
C VAL A 64 -7.67 1.11 13.23
N ARG A 65 -7.40 -0.20 13.36
CA ARG A 65 -6.12 -0.69 13.89
C ARG A 65 -4.94 -0.25 13.02
N ASN A 66 -5.04 -0.45 11.72
CA ASN A 66 -4.00 -0.03 10.77
C ASN A 66 -3.76 1.49 10.82
N ALA A 67 -4.82 2.30 10.97
CA ALA A 67 -4.69 3.74 11.11
C ALA A 67 -3.97 4.13 12.41
N ASN A 68 -4.27 3.46 13.53
CA ASN A 68 -3.56 3.68 14.78
C ASN A 68 -2.07 3.28 14.67
N ASP A 69 -1.76 2.17 13.99
CA ASP A 69 -0.37 1.78 13.72
C ASP A 69 0.35 2.85 12.87
N GLY A 70 -0.34 3.42 11.89
CA GLY A 70 0.15 4.54 11.10
C GLY A 70 0.41 5.80 11.95
N VAL A 71 -0.47 6.11 12.90
CA VAL A 71 -0.25 7.21 13.86
C VAL A 71 0.97 6.93 14.73
N SER A 72 1.12 5.73 15.27
CA SER A 72 2.30 5.35 16.08
C SER A 72 3.60 5.42 15.27
N MET A 73 3.56 5.04 13.99
CA MET A 73 4.69 5.18 13.07
C MET A 73 5.06 6.66 12.88
N ILE A 74 4.09 7.53 12.63
CA ILE A 74 4.31 8.97 12.46
C ILE A 74 4.86 9.59 13.74
N GLN A 75 4.32 9.25 14.91
CA GLN A 75 4.82 9.76 16.19
C GLN A 75 6.27 9.35 16.45
N THR A 76 6.66 8.13 16.07
CA THR A 76 8.05 7.68 16.16
C THR A 76 8.96 8.49 15.24
N ALA A 77 8.52 8.75 14.00
CA ALA A 77 9.24 9.59 13.06
C ALA A 77 9.33 11.05 13.55
N GLU A 78 8.25 11.61 14.09
CA GLU A 78 8.20 12.98 14.63
C GLU A 78 9.17 13.16 15.80
N GLY A 79 9.20 12.22 16.75
CA GLY A 79 10.14 12.26 17.86
C GLY A 79 11.61 12.22 17.42
N ALA A 80 11.93 11.44 16.38
CA ALA A 80 13.26 11.43 15.79
C ALA A 80 13.59 12.73 15.05
N LEU A 81 12.63 13.30 14.32
CA LEU A 81 12.79 14.59 13.63
C LEU A 81 12.97 15.76 14.59
N ASP A 82 12.35 15.74 15.77
CA ASP A 82 12.56 16.76 16.81
C ASP A 82 14.01 16.75 17.34
N GLN A 83 14.61 15.57 17.49
CA GLN A 83 16.03 15.43 17.80
C GLN A 83 16.92 16.01 16.69
N VAL A 84 16.59 15.71 15.43
CA VAL A 84 17.29 16.28 14.27
C VAL A 84 17.17 17.80 14.23
N GLN A 85 15.99 18.36 14.51
CA GLN A 85 15.77 19.80 14.56
C GLN A 85 16.60 20.48 15.65
N THR A 86 16.70 19.85 16.82
CA THR A 86 17.52 20.34 17.94
C THR A 86 18.99 20.39 17.57
N MET A 87 19.52 19.32 16.95
CA MET A 87 20.91 19.28 16.47
C MET A 87 21.16 20.29 15.34
N MET A 88 20.23 20.43 14.40
CA MET A 88 20.35 21.43 13.32
C MET A 88 20.37 22.87 13.86
N THR A 89 19.60 23.13 14.92
CA THR A 89 19.66 24.43 15.62
C THR A 89 20.99 24.64 16.34
N ARG A 90 21.56 23.58 16.93
CA ARG A 90 22.92 23.61 17.49
C ARG A 90 23.98 23.89 16.42
N ILE A 91 23.93 23.21 15.27
CA ILE A 91 24.81 23.46 14.12
C ILE A 91 24.70 24.92 13.67
N ARG A 92 23.48 25.48 13.57
CA ARG A 92 23.28 26.89 13.21
C ARG A 92 23.97 27.84 14.19
N ASN A 93 23.83 27.60 15.50
CA ASN A 93 24.47 28.43 16.53
C ASN A 93 25.99 28.35 16.44
N LEU A 94 26.53 27.14 16.22
CA LEU A 94 27.96 26.90 16.02
C LEU A 94 28.47 27.59 14.74
N ALA A 95 27.71 27.57 13.65
CA ALA A 95 28.06 28.25 12.41
C ALA A 95 28.12 29.79 12.58
N VAL A 96 27.16 30.37 13.31
CA VAL A 96 27.18 31.81 13.65
C VAL A 96 28.36 32.12 14.57
N GLN A 97 28.65 31.25 15.54
CA GLN A 97 29.82 31.40 16.40
C GLN A 97 31.12 31.37 15.57
N ALA A 98 31.28 30.39 14.68
CA ALA A 98 32.43 30.30 13.79
C ALA A 98 32.56 31.51 12.85
N ALA A 99 31.46 32.16 12.48
CA ALA A 99 31.47 33.37 11.65
C ALA A 99 31.95 34.64 12.39
N SER A 100 32.04 34.63 13.72
CA SER A 100 32.57 35.77 14.49
C SER A 100 34.08 35.94 14.29
N ASP A 101 34.51 37.15 13.93
CA ASP A 101 35.92 37.52 13.67
C ASP A 101 36.82 37.44 14.92
N THR A 102 36.23 37.32 16.11
CA THR A 102 36.97 37.17 17.37
C THR A 102 37.49 35.76 17.62
N ASN A 103 37.04 34.77 16.85
CA ASN A 103 37.45 33.37 17.01
C ASN A 103 38.69 33.05 16.17
N GLY A 104 39.75 32.54 16.82
CA GLY A 104 40.97 32.08 16.18
C GLY A 104 40.80 30.77 15.41
N ASN A 105 41.88 30.34 14.73
CA ASN A 105 41.85 29.13 13.90
C ASN A 105 41.63 27.84 14.72
N ASN A 106 42.15 27.77 15.95
CA ASN A 106 41.99 26.59 16.79
C ASN A 106 40.55 26.45 17.29
N GLU A 107 39.89 27.55 17.62
CA GLU A 107 38.49 27.59 18.03
C GLU A 107 37.57 27.22 16.85
N ARG A 108 37.86 27.75 15.66
CA ARG A 108 37.13 27.38 14.43
C ARG A 108 37.27 25.90 14.10
N TYR A 109 38.45 25.32 14.31
CA TYR A 109 38.68 23.88 14.13
C TYR A 109 37.89 23.04 15.14
N ALA A 110 37.86 23.44 16.42
CA ALA A 110 37.06 22.74 17.43
C ALA A 110 35.55 22.80 17.12
N ILE A 111 35.06 23.95 16.64
CA ILE A 111 33.67 24.12 16.21
C ILE A 111 33.35 23.21 15.01
N ASP A 112 34.24 23.13 14.01
CA ASP A 112 34.05 22.24 12.86
C ASP A 112 33.94 20.77 13.30
N VAL A 113 34.81 20.31 14.20
CA VAL A 113 34.73 18.95 14.75
C VAL A 113 33.37 18.68 15.42
N GLU A 114 32.85 19.64 16.20
CA GLU A 114 31.51 19.51 16.80
C GLU A 114 30.40 19.45 15.74
N ILE A 115 30.48 20.26 14.68
CA ILE A 115 29.53 20.23 13.56
C ILE A 115 29.57 18.89 12.83
N GLN A 116 30.75 18.34 12.57
CA GLN A 116 30.89 17.03 11.91
C GLN A 116 30.31 15.90 12.77
N GLN A 117 30.49 15.94 14.08
CA GLN A 117 29.89 14.97 15.00
C GLN A 117 28.36 15.06 15.00
N LEU A 118 27.80 16.28 15.03
CA LEU A 118 26.35 16.48 14.96
C LEU A 118 25.78 16.00 13.63
N LYS A 119 26.48 16.25 12.51
CA LYS A 119 26.09 15.73 11.21
C LYS A 119 26.08 14.20 11.18
N ALA A 120 27.13 13.57 11.69
CA ALA A 120 27.20 12.10 11.77
C ALA A 120 26.09 11.52 12.67
N GLU A 121 25.71 12.19 13.76
CA GLU A 121 24.61 11.75 14.60
C GLU A 121 23.25 11.90 13.91
N ILE A 122 23.05 12.96 13.11
CA ILE A 122 21.85 13.14 12.28
C ILE A 122 21.71 11.99 11.27
N ASP A 123 22.81 11.63 10.59
CA ASP A 123 22.83 10.50 9.67
C ASP A 123 22.54 9.16 10.39
N ASN A 124 23.09 8.97 11.60
CA ASN A 124 22.79 7.80 12.43
C ASN A 124 21.32 7.73 12.87
N ILE A 125 20.70 8.86 13.25
CA ILE A 125 19.27 8.92 13.59
C ILE A 125 18.41 8.56 12.37
N SER A 126 18.78 9.04 11.17
CA SER A 126 18.08 8.69 9.93
C SER A 126 18.07 7.17 9.67
N VAL A 127 19.21 6.49 9.93
CA VAL A 127 19.35 5.04 9.72
C VAL A 127 18.70 4.21 10.84
N ARG A 128 18.83 4.62 12.10
CA ARG A 128 18.37 3.86 13.27
C ARG A 128 16.89 4.03 13.57
N THR A 129 16.24 5.06 13.03
CA THR A 129 14.79 5.29 13.24
C THR A 129 13.99 4.29 12.42
N THR A 130 13.53 3.23 13.09
CA THR A 130 12.74 2.16 12.48
C THR A 130 11.43 1.93 13.21
N PHE A 131 10.38 1.57 12.48
CA PHE A 131 9.11 1.08 13.04
C PHE A 131 8.80 -0.29 12.45
N ASN A 132 8.61 -1.31 13.30
CA ASN A 132 8.41 -2.71 12.87
C ASN A 132 9.46 -3.20 11.85
N GLY A 133 10.72 -2.78 12.00
CA GLY A 133 11.83 -3.14 11.11
C GLY A 133 11.91 -2.32 9.80
N LEU A 134 10.98 -1.40 9.56
CA LEU A 134 10.99 -0.50 8.41
C LEU A 134 11.69 0.82 8.76
N GLY A 135 12.69 1.21 7.97
CA GLY A 135 13.35 2.52 8.13
C GLY A 135 12.42 3.67 7.74
N LEU A 136 12.32 4.69 8.60
CA LEU A 136 11.36 5.79 8.41
C LEU A 136 11.99 7.03 7.76
N LEU A 137 13.25 7.33 8.07
CA LEU A 137 13.89 8.61 7.75
C LEU A 137 15.03 8.50 6.74
N ASN A 138 15.25 7.31 6.18
CA ASN A 138 16.34 7.01 5.24
C ASN A 138 15.91 7.09 3.75
N GLY A 139 14.69 7.56 3.48
CA GLY A 139 14.14 7.62 2.11
C GLY A 139 13.73 6.27 1.52
N SER A 140 13.82 5.17 2.26
CA SER A 140 13.32 3.85 1.82
C SER A 140 11.80 3.77 1.84
N LEU A 141 11.13 4.65 2.59
CA LEU A 141 9.68 4.78 2.64
C LEU A 141 9.17 5.58 1.42
N VAL A 142 9.55 5.18 0.21
CA VAL A 142 8.96 5.71 -1.02
C VAL A 142 7.81 4.80 -1.39
N THR A 143 6.60 5.20 -1.03
CA THR A 143 5.39 4.70 -1.67
C THR A 143 5.09 5.65 -2.83
N THR A 144 5.40 5.24 -4.05
CA THR A 144 4.89 5.95 -5.23
C THR A 144 3.39 5.70 -5.28
N GLN A 145 2.58 6.71 -4.92
CA GLN A 145 1.18 6.71 -5.32
C GLN A 145 1.15 6.81 -6.84
N ASP A 146 0.64 5.78 -7.51
CA ASP A 146 0.19 5.92 -8.88
C ASP A 146 -1.00 6.88 -8.85
N SER A 147 -0.76 8.12 -9.30
CA SER A 147 -1.76 9.20 -9.39
C SER A 147 -2.94 8.85 -10.30
N THR A 148 -2.86 7.73 -11.01
CA THR A 148 -3.92 7.24 -11.91
C THR A 148 -4.87 6.25 -11.23
N GLN A 149 -4.43 5.51 -10.20
CA GLN A 149 -5.21 4.39 -9.64
C GLN A 149 -5.45 4.43 -8.13
N GLY A 150 -4.82 5.33 -7.37
CA GLY A 150 -5.11 5.49 -5.93
C GLY A 150 -4.75 4.28 -5.06
N GLU A 151 -3.98 3.33 -5.59
CA GLU A 151 -3.48 2.15 -4.86
C GLU A 151 -2.02 2.40 -4.43
N VAL A 152 -1.70 2.03 -3.19
CA VAL A 152 -0.33 2.08 -2.65
C VAL A 152 0.43 0.85 -3.13
N LEU A 153 1.21 0.98 -4.21
CA LEU A 153 2.12 -0.07 -4.64
C LEU A 153 3.34 -0.09 -3.71
N ASN A 154 3.41 -1.11 -2.87
CA ASN A 154 4.59 -1.39 -2.06
C ASN A 154 5.66 -2.04 -2.94
N GLY A 155 6.71 -1.30 -3.31
CA GLY A 155 7.97 -1.89 -3.79
C GLY A 155 8.22 -1.94 -5.30
N LEU A 156 7.48 -1.20 -6.14
CA LEU A 156 7.88 -1.00 -7.53
C LEU A 156 8.13 0.47 -7.80
N THR A 157 9.39 0.90 -7.64
CA THR A 157 9.87 2.17 -8.17
C THR A 157 9.83 2.10 -9.70
N VAL A 158 8.67 2.38 -10.30
CA VAL A 158 8.61 2.74 -11.72
C VAL A 158 9.12 4.16 -11.81
N GLY A 159 10.43 4.33 -12.00
CA GLY A 159 11.00 5.63 -12.31
C GLY A 159 10.38 6.14 -13.61
N THR A 160 9.52 7.16 -13.52
CA THR A 160 9.09 8.15 -14.55
C THR A 160 9.01 7.73 -16.03
N GLY A 161 8.81 6.45 -16.33
CA GLY A 161 8.75 5.87 -17.66
C GLY A 161 7.90 4.61 -17.61
N SER A 162 6.59 4.79 -17.73
CA SER A 162 5.66 3.66 -17.78
C SER A 162 5.59 3.13 -19.21
N VAL A 163 5.73 1.81 -19.37
CA VAL A 163 5.51 1.14 -20.66
C VAL A 163 3.99 1.11 -20.89
N THR A 164 3.51 1.97 -21.80
CA THR A 164 2.07 2.14 -22.06
C THR A 164 1.48 1.02 -22.90
N ASN A 165 2.28 0.37 -23.76
CA ASN A 165 1.86 -0.80 -24.54
C ASN A 165 3.07 -1.59 -25.05
N VAL A 166 2.92 -2.91 -25.20
CA VAL A 166 3.91 -3.79 -25.85
C VAL A 166 3.19 -4.56 -26.96
N ASP A 167 3.50 -4.24 -28.22
CA ASP A 167 2.98 -4.94 -29.40
C ASP A 167 4.08 -5.83 -29.99
N VAL A 168 3.87 -7.15 -29.92
CA VAL A 168 4.82 -8.18 -30.39
C VAL A 168 4.45 -8.73 -31.78
N SER A 169 3.48 -8.14 -32.48
CA SER A 169 3.04 -8.60 -33.80
C SER A 169 4.13 -8.57 -34.88
N GLY A 170 5.15 -7.72 -34.70
CA GLY A 170 6.33 -7.64 -35.57
C GLY A 170 7.49 -8.58 -35.19
N ALA A 171 7.37 -9.36 -34.11
CA ALA A 171 8.44 -10.25 -33.64
C ALA A 171 8.39 -11.61 -34.35
N ALA A 172 9.55 -12.13 -34.77
CA ALA A 172 9.65 -13.45 -35.37
C ALA A 172 9.37 -14.56 -34.35
N ALA A 173 8.56 -15.54 -34.73
CA ALA A 173 8.19 -16.64 -33.84
C ALA A 173 9.42 -17.49 -33.48
N GLY A 174 9.66 -17.68 -32.17
CA GLY A 174 10.76 -18.49 -31.65
C GLY A 174 12.09 -17.76 -31.46
N ALA A 175 12.17 -16.46 -31.75
CA ALA A 175 13.33 -15.64 -31.43
C ALA A 175 13.26 -15.09 -30.00
N THR A 176 14.42 -14.89 -29.37
CA THR A 176 14.53 -14.24 -28.05
C THR A 176 14.97 -12.79 -28.25
N TYR A 177 14.13 -11.85 -27.83
CA TYR A 177 14.44 -10.43 -27.88
C TYR A 177 14.85 -9.94 -26.50
N THR A 178 16.00 -9.27 -26.41
CA THR A 178 16.56 -8.75 -25.16
C THR A 178 16.44 -7.24 -25.15
N PHE A 179 15.89 -6.70 -24.05
CA PHE A 179 15.92 -5.28 -23.74
C PHE A 179 17.08 -5.01 -22.77
N THR A 180 17.97 -4.09 -23.13
CA THR A 180 19.09 -3.70 -22.27
C THR A 180 19.12 -2.19 -22.12
N TYR A 181 19.15 -1.73 -20.86
CA TYR A 181 19.35 -0.32 -20.53
C TYR A 181 20.80 -0.11 -20.10
N ASP A 182 21.51 0.76 -20.82
CA ASP A 182 22.83 1.24 -20.42
C ASP A 182 22.67 2.59 -19.69
N GLY A 183 22.83 2.57 -18.37
CA GLY A 183 22.72 3.77 -17.54
C GLY A 183 23.87 4.76 -17.69
N GLY A 184 25.01 4.36 -18.28
CA GLY A 184 26.15 5.24 -18.54
C GLY A 184 26.02 5.99 -19.86
N ALA A 185 25.48 5.32 -20.88
CA ALA A 185 25.18 5.93 -22.19
C ALA A 185 23.76 6.52 -22.25
N GLY A 186 22.88 6.17 -21.31
CA GLY A 186 21.46 6.54 -21.33
C GLY A 186 20.77 6.02 -22.58
N THR A 187 21.01 4.77 -22.98
CA THR A 187 20.38 4.17 -24.17
C THR A 187 19.58 2.93 -23.81
N LEU A 188 18.42 2.77 -24.45
CA LEU A 188 17.62 1.55 -24.40
C LEU A 188 17.78 0.80 -25.72
N THR A 189 18.24 -0.45 -25.63
CA THR A 189 18.52 -1.30 -26.77
C THR A 189 17.56 -2.48 -26.81
N LEU A 190 16.96 -2.73 -27.98
CA LEU A 190 16.25 -3.95 -28.30
C LEU A 190 17.08 -4.75 -29.31
N SER A 191 17.42 -5.99 -28.98
CA SER A 191 18.22 -6.86 -29.84
C SER A 191 17.65 -8.27 -29.95
N ASP A 192 17.76 -8.89 -31.12
CA ASP A 192 17.46 -10.32 -31.37
C ASP A 192 18.72 -11.22 -31.34
N GLY A 193 19.86 -10.65 -30.96
CA GLY A 193 21.18 -11.30 -30.99
C GLY A 193 21.99 -11.09 -32.28
N THR A 194 21.37 -10.63 -33.38
CA THR A 194 22.03 -10.33 -34.66
C THR A 194 21.84 -8.87 -35.07
N ASN A 195 20.61 -8.38 -35.00
CA ASN A 195 20.21 -7.00 -35.28
C ASN A 195 19.87 -6.28 -33.96
N SER A 196 19.98 -4.97 -33.99
CA SER A 196 19.75 -4.12 -32.81
C SER A 196 19.12 -2.79 -33.19
N SER A 197 18.12 -2.38 -32.42
CA SER A 197 17.46 -1.09 -32.50
C SER A 197 17.72 -0.36 -31.20
N ILE A 198 18.35 0.82 -31.29
CA ILE A 198 18.79 1.60 -30.15
C ILE A 198 17.99 2.90 -30.12
N VAL A 199 17.49 3.26 -28.95
CA VAL A 199 16.92 4.57 -28.70
C VAL A 199 17.69 5.25 -27.58
N ASP A 200 18.14 6.47 -27.86
CA ASP A 200 18.80 7.33 -26.88
C ASP A 200 17.74 7.95 -25.95
N VAL A 201 17.84 7.60 -24.68
CA VAL A 201 16.95 8.06 -23.60
C VAL A 201 17.62 9.14 -22.73
N SER A 202 18.86 9.54 -23.05
CA SER A 202 19.63 10.58 -22.34
C SER A 202 19.25 12.00 -22.76
N ASN A 203 18.62 12.17 -23.92
CA ASN A 203 18.13 13.45 -24.39
C ASN A 203 16.78 13.75 -23.72
N SER A 204 16.63 14.94 -23.12
CA SER A 204 15.42 15.44 -22.45
C SER A 204 14.17 15.58 -23.37
N SER A 205 14.28 15.11 -24.61
CA SER A 205 13.19 14.93 -25.58
C SER A 205 12.66 13.50 -25.67
N PHE A 206 13.27 12.53 -24.97
CA PHE A 206 12.75 11.16 -24.88
C PHE A 206 11.53 11.16 -23.97
N VAL A 207 10.36 11.27 -24.61
CA VAL A 207 9.04 11.38 -24.00
C VAL A 207 8.91 12.62 -23.10
N VAL A 208 8.72 13.79 -23.73
CA VAL A 208 8.07 14.93 -23.07
C VAL A 208 6.71 14.51 -22.51
N ALA A 209 6.14 15.25 -21.56
CA ALA A 209 4.79 14.97 -21.07
C ALA A 209 3.79 14.84 -22.23
N GLY A 210 3.27 13.63 -22.48
CA GLY A 210 2.37 13.30 -23.59
C GLY A 210 3.04 12.79 -24.89
N GLY A 211 4.36 12.61 -24.93
CA GLY A 211 5.08 11.98 -26.04
C GLY A 211 5.08 10.44 -25.96
N SER A 212 5.41 9.78 -27.08
CA SER A 212 5.71 8.35 -27.10
C SER A 212 6.94 8.09 -27.96
N ALA A 213 7.73 7.09 -27.57
CA ALA A 213 8.82 6.56 -28.36
C ALA A 213 8.59 5.06 -28.57
N THR A 214 8.83 4.56 -29.77
CA THR A 214 8.54 3.17 -30.14
C THR A 214 9.82 2.46 -30.54
N LEU A 215 10.11 1.36 -29.85
CA LEU A 215 11.05 0.34 -30.32
C LEU A 215 10.24 -0.65 -31.17
N ASN A 216 10.58 -0.78 -32.45
CA ASN A 216 9.85 -1.61 -33.40
C ASN A 216 10.62 -2.92 -33.66
N PHE A 217 9.93 -4.05 -33.61
CA PHE A 217 10.52 -5.34 -33.97
C PHE A 217 10.79 -5.45 -35.50
N ASN A 218 10.02 -4.76 -36.34
CA ASN A 218 10.17 -4.80 -37.81
C ASN A 218 11.50 -4.19 -38.31
N SER A 219 12.20 -3.38 -37.50
CA SER A 219 13.52 -2.87 -37.87
C SER A 219 14.65 -3.87 -37.61
N LEU A 220 14.34 -5.00 -36.97
CA LEU A 220 15.28 -6.06 -36.64
C LEU A 220 15.28 -7.21 -37.66
N GLY A 221 14.47 -7.13 -38.72
CA GLY A 221 14.42 -8.10 -39.82
C GLY A 221 13.27 -9.08 -39.72
#